data_AF-A0A3B1AQ96-F1
#
_entry.id   AF-A0A3B1AQ96-F1
#
_cell.length_a   1.000
_cell.length_b   1.000
_cell.length_c   1.000
_cell.angle_alpha   90.00
_cell.angle_beta   90.00
_cell.angle_gamma   90.00
#
_symmetry.space_group_name_H-M   'P 1'
#
loop_
_entity.id
_entity.type
_entity.pdbx_description
1 polymer ?
#
loop_
_entity_poly.entity_id
_entity_poly.type
_entity_poly.pdbx_seq_one_letter_code
_entity_poly.pdbx_strand_id
1 'polypeptide(L)'
;MRPEQSEAVLNETRLRGSTVRHKIRDEGRGTRDKAKQTRHLVTRHSSLVPLRQQQGFAIVAAIFLIVVLALLATGMVQIASTSHTSLTQEYTSARAYLAARSGLQWGMYQTIYTGSGNSTITFSNGALAGTQANLTSVSTTVDGDTFFTIDSRGIYGSSTDAEYSRRQLRLRFNP
;
A
#
# COMPACT_ATOMS: atom_id res chain seq x y z
N MET A 1 -4.63 24.22 47.52
CA MET A 1 -6.06 24.02 47.81
C MET A 1 -6.72 23.69 46.48
N ARG A 2 -7.23 22.50 46.15
CA ARG A 2 -7.40 21.19 46.79
C ARG A 2 -7.69 20.21 45.60
N PRO A 3 -7.24 18.95 45.63
CA PRO A 3 -7.41 17.95 44.57
C PRO A 3 -8.71 17.14 44.72
N GLU A 4 -9.26 16.62 43.62
CA GLU A 4 -10.22 15.50 43.50
C GLU A 4 -9.96 14.87 42.11
N GLN A 5 -9.59 13.60 41.87
CA GLN A 5 -9.83 12.30 42.50
C GLN A 5 -11.34 11.95 42.64
N SER A 6 -11.92 11.45 41.55
CA SER A 6 -13.10 10.56 41.48
C SER A 6 -13.12 10.02 40.04
N GLU A 7 -13.33 8.76 39.68
CA GLU A 7 -13.66 7.53 40.37
C GLU A 7 -13.42 6.43 39.32
N ALA A 8 -12.77 5.33 39.70
CA ALA A 8 -13.42 4.03 39.79
C ALA A 8 -14.31 3.66 38.59
N VAL A 9 -13.73 2.99 37.59
CA VAL A 9 -14.49 2.00 36.82
C VAL A 9 -13.94 0.63 37.19
N LEU A 10 -14.58 0.07 38.22
CA LEU A 10 -14.70 -1.36 38.42
C LEU A 10 -15.17 -2.01 37.11
N ASN A 11 -14.45 -3.03 36.64
CA ASN A 11 -15.16 -4.22 36.19
C ASN A 11 -14.33 -5.48 36.45
N GLU A 12 -14.42 -5.92 37.69
CA GLU A 12 -14.25 -7.31 38.04
C GLU A 12 -15.33 -8.13 37.31
N THR A 13 -14.94 -8.90 36.30
CA THR A 13 -15.71 -10.09 35.91
C THR A 13 -14.83 -11.31 36.09
N ARG A 14 -14.73 -11.71 37.36
CA ARG A 14 -14.55 -13.12 37.72
C ARG A 14 -15.63 -13.96 37.05
N LEU A 15 -15.28 -15.18 36.65
CA LEU A 15 -16.02 -16.46 36.82
C LEU A 15 -15.36 -17.50 35.89
N ARG A 16 -14.55 -18.43 36.41
CA ARG A 16 -14.95 -19.77 36.92
C ARG A 16 -15.53 -20.70 35.84
N GLY A 17 -14.75 -21.72 35.49
CA GLY A 17 -15.18 -23.03 34.98
C GLY A 17 -13.99 -23.98 35.04
N SER A 18 -13.74 -24.67 36.16
CA SER A 18 -14.35 -25.97 36.55
C SER A 18 -14.03 -27.08 35.54
N THR A 19 -12.94 -27.83 35.79
CA THR A 19 -12.97 -29.22 36.29
C THR A 19 -13.54 -30.23 35.32
N VAL A 20 -12.66 -31.03 34.70
CA VAL A 20 -12.97 -32.43 34.42
C VAL A 20 -11.80 -33.29 34.91
N ARG A 21 -12.12 -34.07 35.94
CA ARG A 21 -11.30 -35.06 36.60
C ARG A 21 -11.50 -36.41 35.90
N HIS A 22 -10.47 -37.25 36.04
CA HIS A 22 -10.51 -38.72 36.20
C HIS A 22 -10.97 -39.57 35.01
N LYS A 23 -10.19 -40.61 34.70
CA LYS A 23 -10.38 -41.94 35.31
C LYS A 23 -9.26 -42.89 34.87
N ILE A 24 -8.47 -43.35 35.82
CA ILE A 24 -7.61 -44.53 35.69
C ILE A 24 -8.52 -45.75 35.59
N ARG A 25 -8.24 -46.68 34.67
CA ARG A 25 -8.59 -48.09 34.85
C ARG A 25 -7.68 -48.98 34.01
N ASP A 26 -6.78 -49.67 34.70
CA ASP A 26 -6.25 -50.99 34.32
C ASP A 26 -7.36 -51.89 33.80
N GLU A 27 -7.11 -52.77 32.84
CA GLU A 27 -7.43 -54.22 32.91
C GLU A 27 -6.68 -54.98 31.80
N GLY A 28 -6.15 -56.17 32.11
CA GLY A 28 -6.15 -57.26 31.13
C GLY A 28 -4.84 -57.93 30.74
N ARG A 29 -4.07 -58.42 31.71
CA ARG A 29 -3.09 -59.50 31.49
C ARG A 29 -3.83 -60.79 31.17
N GLY A 30 -3.90 -61.16 29.89
CA GLY A 30 -4.46 -62.42 29.39
C GLY A 30 -3.38 -63.27 28.73
N THR A 31 -2.71 -64.10 29.53
CA THR A 31 -1.95 -65.26 29.05
C THR A 31 -2.92 -66.40 28.75
N ARG A 32 -2.82 -66.98 27.55
CA ARG A 32 -3.16 -68.36 27.12
C ARG A 32 -3.17 -68.35 25.59
N ASP A 33 -2.10 -68.80 24.96
CA ASP A 33 -1.95 -70.21 24.59
C ASP A 33 -3.03 -70.62 23.58
N LYS A 34 -2.62 -70.81 22.32
CA LYS A 34 -2.94 -71.98 21.48
C LYS A 34 -2.20 -71.86 20.15
N ALA A 35 -1.12 -72.63 20.07
CA ALA A 35 -0.56 -73.08 18.81
C ALA A 35 -1.64 -73.74 17.93
N LYS A 36 -1.77 -73.23 16.71
CA LYS A 36 -2.17 -73.96 15.49
C LYS A 36 -1.94 -72.98 14.35
N GLN A 37 -0.97 -73.27 13.49
CA GLN A 37 -1.29 -73.85 12.19
C GLN A 37 -2.13 -72.80 11.42
N THR A 38 -1.57 -72.04 10.49
CA THR A 38 -1.26 -72.58 9.17
C THR A 38 -0.30 -71.65 8.45
N ARG A 39 0.89 -72.15 8.10
CA ARG A 39 1.69 -71.58 7.02
C ARG A 39 0.86 -71.73 5.74
N HIS A 40 0.21 -70.66 5.32
CA HIS A 40 -0.25 -70.54 3.94
C HIS A 40 0.53 -69.44 3.25
N LEU A 41 1.19 -69.92 2.20
CA LEU A 41 1.98 -69.25 1.21
C LEU A 41 1.22 -68.06 0.58
N VAL A 42 2.03 -67.15 0.03
CA VAL A 42 1.76 -66.44 -1.23
C VAL A 42 1.00 -65.10 -1.11
N THR A 43 1.85 -64.08 -1.16
CA THR A 43 1.73 -62.90 -2.03
C THR A 43 0.79 -61.80 -1.58
N ARG A 44 1.36 -60.89 -0.78
CA ARG A 44 0.94 -59.49 -0.80
C ARG A 44 1.13 -58.98 -2.23
N HIS A 45 0.04 -58.91 -3.00
CA HIS A 45 0.00 -58.11 -4.22
C HIS A 45 0.09 -56.64 -3.78
N SER A 46 1.33 -56.13 -3.72
CA SER A 46 1.58 -54.70 -3.79
C SER A 46 0.95 -54.22 -5.10
N SER A 47 -0.15 -53.49 -5.02
CA SER A 47 -0.71 -52.74 -6.13
C SER A 47 0.24 -51.60 -6.48
N LEU A 48 1.35 -51.96 -7.14
CA LEU A 48 2.20 -51.04 -7.85
C LEU A 48 1.32 -50.43 -8.94
N VAL A 49 0.98 -49.15 -8.78
CA VAL A 49 0.31 -48.37 -9.82
C VAL A 49 1.15 -48.55 -11.08
N PRO A 50 0.62 -49.14 -12.17
CA PRO A 50 1.38 -49.27 -13.38
C PRO A 50 1.69 -47.86 -13.87
N LEU A 51 2.97 -47.47 -13.78
CA LEU A 51 3.49 -46.31 -14.46
C LEU A 51 3.36 -46.61 -15.95
N ARG A 52 2.19 -46.24 -16.51
CA ARG A 52 1.94 -46.22 -17.95
C ARG A 52 3.14 -45.53 -18.60
N GLN A 53 3.82 -46.25 -19.49
CA GLN A 53 4.92 -45.70 -20.26
C GLN A 53 4.43 -44.42 -20.94
N GLN A 54 5.01 -43.30 -20.50
CA GLN A 54 4.77 -41.98 -21.05
C GLN A 54 5.07 -42.03 -22.54
N GLN A 55 4.02 -42.01 -23.36
CA GLN A 55 4.16 -41.64 -24.75
C GLN A 55 4.68 -40.21 -24.78
N GLY A 56 5.86 -40.00 -25.39
CA GLY A 56 6.63 -38.76 -25.35
C GLY A 56 5.87 -37.50 -25.83
N PHE A 57 4.69 -37.65 -26.44
CA PHE A 57 3.81 -36.53 -26.76
C PHE A 57 3.38 -35.72 -25.53
N ALA A 58 3.15 -36.39 -24.39
CA ALA A 58 2.73 -35.71 -23.16
C ALA A 58 3.81 -34.78 -22.59
N ILE A 59 5.10 -35.09 -22.79
CA ILE A 59 6.19 -34.25 -22.27
C ILE A 59 6.30 -32.95 -23.07
N VAL A 60 6.13 -33.02 -24.39
CA VAL A 60 6.14 -31.86 -25.28
C VAL A 60 4.94 -30.96 -24.97
N ALA A 61 3.75 -31.55 -24.79
CA ALA A 61 2.54 -30.82 -24.40
C ALA A 61 2.66 -30.14 -23.02
N ALA A 62 3.29 -30.81 -22.03
CA ALA A 62 3.51 -30.24 -20.71
C ALA A 62 4.47 -29.05 -20.72
N ILE A 63 5.58 -29.15 -21.47
CA ILE A 63 6.54 -28.05 -21.63
C ILE A 63 5.87 -26.86 -22.32
N PHE A 64 5.11 -27.10 -23.40
CA PHE A 64 4.38 -26.05 -24.09
C PHE A 64 3.43 -25.30 -23.15
N LEU A 65 2.66 -26.03 -22.33
CA LEU A 65 1.76 -25.44 -21.35
C LEU A 65 2.51 -24.57 -20.32
N ILE A 66 3.61 -25.06 -19.75
CA ILE A 66 4.40 -24.29 -18.77
C ILE A 66 4.95 -23.02 -19.39
N VAL A 67 5.44 -23.07 -20.64
CA VAL A 67 5.96 -21.89 -21.35
C VAL A 67 4.86 -20.86 -21.59
N VAL A 68 3.68 -21.29 -22.04
CA VAL A 68 2.54 -20.38 -22.24
C VAL A 68 2.09 -19.76 -20.92
N LEU A 69 1.95 -20.56 -19.86
CA LEU A 69 1.59 -20.06 -18.53
C LEU A 69 2.64 -19.09 -17.98
N ALA A 70 3.93 -19.36 -18.19
CA ALA A 70 5.02 -18.48 -17.79
C ALA A 70 4.97 -17.14 -18.55
N LEU A 71 4.71 -17.18 -19.85
CA LEU A 71 4.51 -15.98 -20.68
C LEU A 71 3.32 -15.15 -20.19
N LEU A 72 2.18 -15.80 -19.92
CA LEU A 72 0.98 -15.14 -19.40
C LEU A 72 1.20 -14.54 -18.01
N ALA A 73 1.81 -15.30 -17.09
CA ALA A 73 2.13 -14.84 -15.75
C ALA A 73 3.05 -13.62 -15.78
N THR A 74 4.05 -13.63 -16.66
CA THR A 74 4.99 -12.51 -16.82
C THR A 74 4.28 -11.25 -17.35
N GLY A 75 3.42 -11.41 -18.35
CA GLY A 75 2.60 -10.30 -18.86
C GLY A 75 1.70 -9.70 -17.78
N MET A 76 1.08 -10.54 -16.95
CA MET A 76 0.21 -10.10 -15.86
C MET A 76 0.98 -9.35 -14.76
N VAL A 77 2.20 -9.78 -14.41
CA VAL A 77 3.07 -9.08 -13.44
C VAL A 77 3.46 -7.69 -13.95
N GLN A 78 3.74 -7.52 -15.24
CA GLN A 78 4.06 -6.21 -15.82
C GLN A 78 2.87 -5.23 -15.78
N ILE A 79 1.66 -5.73 -16.03
CA ILE A 79 0.44 -4.91 -15.94
C ILE A 79 0.15 -4.51 -14.49
N ALA A 80 0.34 -5.44 -13.54
CA ALA A 80 0.16 -5.20 -12.12
C ALA A 80 1.17 -4.16 -11.57
N SER A 81 2.44 -4.23 -11.97
CA SER A 81 3.45 -3.26 -11.52
C SER A 81 3.21 -1.85 -12.08
N THR A 82 2.76 -1.75 -13.33
CA THR A 82 2.43 -0.46 -13.97
C THR A 82 1.29 0.27 -13.24
N SER A 83 0.32 -0.48 -12.70
CA SER A 83 -0.85 0.08 -12.00
C SER A 83 -0.49 0.82 -10.71
N HIS A 84 0.61 0.45 -10.04
CA HIS A 84 1.08 1.14 -8.83
C HIS A 84 1.79 2.46 -9.13
N THR A 85 2.52 2.56 -10.24
CA THR A 85 3.24 3.77 -10.65
C THR A 85 2.29 4.88 -11.15
N SER A 86 1.17 4.51 -11.78
CA SER A 86 0.20 5.50 -12.24
C SER A 86 -0.51 6.22 -11.09
N LEU A 87 -0.81 5.50 -9.99
CA LEU A 87 -1.45 6.09 -8.82
C LEU A 87 -0.52 7.08 -8.11
N THR A 88 0.76 6.74 -7.94
CA THR A 88 1.75 7.64 -7.32
C THR A 88 1.93 8.94 -8.10
N GLN A 89 1.90 8.89 -9.43
CA GLN A 89 1.99 10.07 -10.30
C GLN A 89 0.81 11.04 -10.14
N GLU A 90 -0.40 10.51 -9.91
CA GLU A 90 -1.60 11.32 -9.72
C GLU A 90 -1.59 12.00 -8.34
N TYR A 91 -1.21 11.26 -7.29
CA TYR A 91 -1.11 11.81 -5.93
C TYR A 91 -0.11 12.96 -5.83
N THR A 92 1.08 12.81 -6.42
CA THR A 92 2.12 13.84 -6.37
C THR A 92 1.76 15.07 -7.18
N SER A 93 1.10 14.86 -8.32
CA SER A 93 0.51 15.95 -9.10
C SER A 93 -0.55 16.73 -8.33
N ALA A 94 -1.43 16.03 -7.61
CA ALA A 94 -2.46 16.67 -6.79
C ALA A 94 -1.83 17.50 -5.66
N ARG A 95 -0.81 16.97 -4.99
CA ARG A 95 -0.06 17.70 -3.96
C ARG A 95 0.63 18.95 -4.51
N ALA A 96 1.32 18.83 -5.65
CA ALA A 96 1.94 19.98 -6.32
C ALA A 96 0.89 21.04 -6.71
N TYR A 97 -0.29 20.61 -7.17
CA TYR A 97 -1.39 21.54 -7.49
C TYR A 97 -1.91 22.26 -6.24
N LEU A 98 -2.15 21.53 -5.15
CA LEU A 98 -2.61 22.11 -3.89
C LEU A 98 -1.57 23.09 -3.31
N ALA A 99 -0.28 22.77 -3.41
CA ALA A 99 0.82 23.65 -3.02
C ALA A 99 0.84 24.95 -3.85
N ALA A 100 0.70 24.83 -5.17
CA ALA A 100 0.61 25.99 -6.05
C ALA A 100 -0.60 26.87 -5.68
N ARG A 101 -1.75 26.26 -5.42
CA ARG A 101 -3.00 26.97 -5.10
C ARG A 101 -2.93 27.70 -3.77
N SER A 102 -2.42 27.04 -2.71
CA SER A 102 -2.24 27.69 -1.40
C SER A 102 -1.20 28.81 -1.46
N GLY A 103 -0.10 28.59 -2.18
CA GLY A 103 0.89 29.62 -2.44
C GLY A 103 0.29 30.83 -3.15
N LEU A 104 -0.53 30.61 -4.18
CA LEU A 104 -1.18 31.67 -4.94
C LEU A 104 -2.12 32.52 -4.07
N GLN A 105 -2.90 31.90 -3.18
CA GLN A 105 -3.74 32.62 -2.21
C GLN A 105 -2.90 33.51 -1.29
N TRP A 106 -1.81 32.97 -0.75
CA TRP A 106 -0.88 33.73 0.07
C TRP A 106 -0.21 34.87 -0.73
N GLY A 107 0.22 34.61 -1.95
CA GLY A 107 0.87 35.59 -2.82
C GLY A 107 -0.06 36.72 -3.23
N MET A 108 -1.35 36.42 -3.46
CA MET A 108 -2.37 37.43 -3.74
C MET A 108 -2.57 38.35 -2.54
N TYR A 109 -2.71 37.77 -1.34
CA TYR A 109 -2.75 38.53 -0.09
C TYR A 109 -1.51 39.43 0.03
N GLN A 110 -0.31 38.86 -0.08
CA GLN A 110 0.93 39.61 0.05
C GLN A 110 1.08 40.73 -0.99
N THR A 111 0.64 40.49 -2.23
CA THR A 111 0.67 41.50 -3.30
C THR A 111 -0.24 42.69 -2.99
N ILE A 112 -1.40 42.46 -2.38
CA ILE A 112 -2.32 43.54 -1.98
C ILE A 112 -1.72 44.38 -0.83
N TYR A 113 -1.09 43.75 0.17
CA TYR A 113 -0.59 44.46 1.35
C TYR A 113 0.80 45.06 1.19
N THR A 114 1.71 44.40 0.47
CA THR A 114 3.11 44.83 0.32
C THR A 114 3.52 45.13 -1.11
N GLY A 115 2.60 45.06 -2.08
CA GLY A 115 2.86 45.37 -3.50
C GLY A 115 3.64 44.30 -4.27
N SER A 116 4.05 43.21 -3.62
CA SER A 116 4.77 42.09 -4.23
C SER A 116 4.48 40.80 -3.47
N GLY A 117 4.25 39.71 -4.22
CA GLY A 117 4.02 38.36 -3.71
C GLY A 117 5.16 37.39 -4.01
N ASN A 118 6.35 37.88 -4.37
CA ASN A 118 7.50 37.03 -4.71
C ASN A 118 7.99 36.29 -3.48
N SER A 119 7.91 34.97 -3.47
CA SER A 119 8.43 34.14 -2.38
C SER A 119 8.54 32.69 -2.81
N THR A 120 9.35 31.91 -2.09
CA THR A 120 9.31 30.45 -2.18
C THR A 120 8.84 29.91 -0.84
N ILE A 121 7.74 29.17 -0.86
CA ILE A 121 7.13 28.55 0.32
C ILE A 121 7.44 27.06 0.26
N THR A 122 8.08 26.54 1.31
CA THR A 122 8.37 25.11 1.44
C THR A 122 7.38 24.47 2.42
N PHE A 123 6.68 23.43 1.97
CA PHE A 123 5.78 22.66 2.81
C PHE A 123 6.50 21.41 3.32
N SER A 124 6.91 21.45 4.60
CA SER A 124 7.65 20.35 5.22
C SER A 124 6.77 19.32 5.91
N ASN A 125 5.52 19.67 6.26
CA ASN A 125 4.65 18.86 7.11
C ASN A 125 3.26 18.63 6.49
N GLY A 126 2.58 17.58 6.97
CA GLY A 126 1.19 17.28 6.61
C GLY A 126 1.01 16.74 5.18
N ALA A 127 -0.18 16.93 4.61
CA ALA A 127 -0.55 16.38 3.30
C ALA A 127 0.24 16.96 2.11
N LEU A 128 0.94 18.09 2.32
CA LEU A 128 1.76 18.76 1.31
C LEU A 128 3.27 18.58 1.56
N ALA A 129 3.67 17.74 2.52
CA ALA A 129 5.08 17.50 2.82
C ALA A 129 5.88 17.13 1.54
N GLY A 130 7.06 17.73 1.38
CA GLY A 130 7.91 17.51 0.21
C GLY A 130 7.52 18.35 -1.01
N THR A 131 6.61 19.32 -0.86
CA THR A 131 6.28 20.27 -1.92
C THR A 131 6.82 21.67 -1.66
N GLN A 132 6.99 22.44 -2.73
CA GLN A 132 7.34 23.86 -2.69
C GLN A 132 6.43 24.66 -3.63
N ALA A 133 6.06 25.88 -3.24
CA ALA A 133 5.41 26.84 -4.11
C ALA A 133 6.37 28.02 -4.37
N ASN A 134 6.82 28.17 -5.61
CA ASN A 134 7.66 29.29 -6.04
C ASN A 134 6.78 30.34 -6.73
N LEU A 135 6.69 31.51 -6.13
CA LEU A 135 5.85 32.61 -6.55
C LEU A 135 6.64 33.73 -7.22
N THR A 136 6.08 34.23 -8.31
CA THR A 136 6.59 35.41 -9.02
C THR A 136 5.42 36.32 -9.32
N SER A 137 5.48 37.55 -8.82
CA SER A 137 4.52 38.62 -9.04
C SER A 137 5.16 39.69 -9.93
N VAL A 138 4.37 40.18 -10.88
CA VAL A 138 4.75 41.23 -11.83
C VAL A 138 3.57 42.18 -11.94
N SER A 139 3.82 43.49 -11.80
CA SER A 139 2.84 44.52 -12.10
C SER A 139 3.01 45.03 -13.52
N THR A 140 1.91 45.39 -14.17
CA THR A 140 1.92 46.02 -15.49
C THR A 140 0.83 47.06 -15.54
N THR A 141 1.21 48.30 -15.81
CA THR A 141 0.26 49.40 -15.97
C THR A 141 -0.12 49.53 -17.44
N VAL A 142 -1.42 49.50 -17.73
CA VAL A 142 -1.98 49.69 -19.07
C VAL A 142 -3.07 50.74 -18.95
N ASP A 143 -2.96 51.83 -19.72
CA ASP A 143 -3.95 52.92 -19.74
C ASP A 143 -4.28 53.55 -18.37
N GLY A 144 -3.32 53.50 -17.44
CA GLY A 144 -3.46 54.03 -16.08
C GLY A 144 -3.94 53.00 -15.04
N ASP A 145 -4.41 51.83 -15.48
CA ASP A 145 -4.80 50.71 -14.61
C ASP A 145 -3.62 49.78 -14.34
N THR A 146 -3.39 49.42 -13.08
CA THR A 146 -2.27 48.55 -12.68
C THR A 146 -2.73 47.13 -12.48
N PHE A 147 -2.38 46.24 -13.42
CA PHE A 147 -2.66 44.82 -13.32
C PHE A 147 -1.52 44.11 -12.59
N PHE A 148 -1.86 43.30 -11.58
CA PHE A 148 -0.92 42.38 -10.94
C PHE A 148 -1.10 40.98 -11.51
N THR A 149 0.00 40.39 -11.95
CA THR A 149 0.06 38.99 -12.40
C THR A 149 0.91 38.20 -11.42
N ILE A 150 0.37 37.11 -10.89
CA ILE A 150 1.06 36.20 -9.99
C ILE A 150 1.13 34.84 -10.66
N ASP A 151 2.35 34.34 -10.86
CA ASP A 151 2.64 32.95 -11.16
C ASP A 151 2.99 32.21 -9.88
N SER A 152 2.32 31.09 -9.64
CA SER A 152 2.64 30.15 -8.57
C SER A 152 3.02 28.81 -9.18
N ARG A 153 4.24 28.35 -8.91
CA ARG A 153 4.78 27.06 -9.36
C ARG A 153 4.88 26.10 -8.19
N GLY A 154 3.96 25.15 -8.12
CA GLY A 154 3.99 24.04 -7.18
C GLY A 154 4.89 22.91 -7.70
N ILE A 155 5.81 22.45 -6.86
CA ILE A 155 6.80 21.42 -7.19
C ILE A 155 6.71 20.33 -6.11
N TYR A 156 6.71 19.07 -6.52
CA TYR A 156 6.89 17.92 -5.67
C TYR A 156 8.21 17.23 -6.05
N GLY A 157 9.07 16.97 -5.05
CA GLY A 157 10.39 16.37 -5.25
C GLY A 157 11.43 17.30 -5.89
N SER A 158 12.65 16.79 -6.06
CA SER A 158 13.72 17.42 -6.83
C SER A 158 13.67 16.99 -8.29
N SER A 159 14.22 17.80 -9.20
CA SER A 159 14.28 17.47 -10.65
C SER A 159 15.11 16.23 -10.99
N THR A 160 15.86 15.72 -10.02
CA THR A 160 16.65 14.47 -10.11
C THR A 160 15.92 13.24 -9.58
N ASP A 161 14.77 13.42 -8.95
CA ASP A 161 14.01 12.33 -8.35
C ASP A 161 13.12 11.67 -9.39
N ALA A 162 12.92 10.36 -9.27
CA ALA A 162 12.03 9.59 -10.15
C ALA A 162 10.58 10.06 -10.08
N GLU A 163 10.19 10.73 -8.99
CA GLU A 163 8.85 11.20 -8.70
C GLU A 163 8.78 12.74 -8.72
N TYR A 164 9.37 13.37 -9.73
CA TYR A 164 9.28 14.82 -9.92
C TYR A 164 7.96 15.22 -10.58
N SER A 165 7.22 16.15 -9.97
CA SER A 165 6.01 16.73 -10.55
C SER A 165 5.95 18.25 -10.36
N ARG A 166 5.57 18.98 -11.42
CA ARG A 166 5.42 20.44 -11.41
C ARG A 166 4.05 20.86 -11.92
N ARG A 167 3.40 21.79 -11.23
CA ARG A 167 2.15 22.45 -11.63
C ARG A 167 2.30 23.96 -11.56
N GLN A 168 1.81 24.67 -12.56
CA GLN A 168 1.85 26.13 -12.60
C GLN A 168 0.43 26.70 -12.66
N LEU A 169 0.18 27.73 -11.85
CA LEU A 169 -1.05 28.49 -11.81
C LEU A 169 -0.71 29.96 -12.00
N ARG A 170 -1.47 30.65 -12.86
CA ARG A 170 -1.33 32.08 -13.07
C ARG A 170 -2.65 32.77 -12.75
N LEU A 171 -2.57 33.81 -11.92
CA LEU A 171 -3.68 34.70 -11.62
C LEU A 171 -3.31 36.11 -12.07
N ARG A 172 -4.23 36.81 -12.72
CA ARG A 172 -4.10 38.22 -13.03
C ARG A 172 -5.31 38.96 -12.50
N PHE A 173 -5.10 40.04 -11.76
CA PHE A 173 -6.15 40.85 -11.16
C PHE A 173 -5.76 42.33 -11.19
N ASN A 174 -6.78 43.20 -11.16
CA ASN A 174 -6.65 44.63 -10.93
C ASN A 174 -7.30 44.88 -9.55
N PRO A 175 -6.56 45.36 -8.54
CA PRO A 175 -7.11 45.60 -7.20
C PRO A 175 -8.16 46.71 -7.17
#